data_AF-A0A842Q560-F1
#
_entry.id   AF-A0A842Q560-F1
#
_cell.length_a   1.000
_cell.length_b   1.000
_cell.length_c   1.000
_cell.angle_alpha   90.00
_cell.angle_beta   90.00
_cell.angle_gamma   90.00
#
_symmetry.space_group_name_H-M   'P 1'
#
loop_
_entity.id
_entity.type
_entity.pdbx_description
1 polymer ?
#
loop_
_entity_poly.entity_id
_entity_poly.type
_entity_poly.pdbx_seq_one_letter_code
_entity_poly.pdbx_strand_id
1 'polypeptide(L)' 'MIEESKAKNLLETCSIANLVGERIVNQAIKLRLAKEISIKRICGIPFLMIFKFQHRY' A
#
# COMPACT_ATOMS: atom_id res chain seq x y z
N MET A 1 -8.71 -14.57 4.12
CA MET A 1 -8.41 -13.13 3.94
C MET A 1 -7.73 -12.61 5.19
N ILE A 2 -6.82 -11.65 5.10
CA ILE A 2 -6.22 -10.99 6.27
C ILE A 2 -7.21 -9.95 6.82
N GLU A 3 -7.31 -9.86 8.14
CA GLU A 3 -8.09 -8.82 8.83
C GLU A 3 -7.54 -7.42 8.55
N GLU A 4 -8.41 -6.42 8.46
CA GLU A 4 -8.04 -5.04 8.15
C GLU A 4 -7.01 -4.46 9.13
N SER A 5 -7.13 -4.76 10.42
CA SER A 5 -6.19 -4.37 11.46
C SER A 5 -4.77 -4.90 11.19
N LYS A 6 -4.67 -6.18 10.83
CA LYS A 6 -3.39 -6.84 10.52
C LYS A 6 -2.80 -6.33 9.19
N ALA A 7 -3.65 -6.09 8.20
CA ALA A 7 -3.23 -5.48 6.92
C ALA A 7 -2.66 -4.08 7.14
N LYS A 8 -3.32 -3.25 7.97
CA LYS A 8 -2.83 -1.93 8.36
C LYS A 8 -1.46 -2.02 9.06
N ASN A 9 -1.32 -2.90 10.04
CA ASN A 9 -0.06 -3.05 10.77
C ASN A 9 1.10 -3.45 9.82
N LEU A 10 0.86 -4.37 8.89
CA LEU A 10 1.85 -4.75 7.87
C LEU A 10 2.17 -3.57 6.93
N LEU A 11 1.14 -2.86 6.46
CA LEU A 11 1.30 -1.68 5.62
C LEU A 11 2.07 -0.56 6.31
N GLU A 12 2.01 -0.43 7.64
CA GLU A 12 2.76 0.57 8.41
C GLU A 12 4.20 0.13 8.68
N THR A 13 4.43 -1.15 8.98
CA THR A 13 5.74 -1.67 9.44
C THR A 13 6.67 -2.15 8.34
N CYS A 14 6.16 -2.58 7.18
CA CYS A 14 7.00 -3.09 6.10
C CYS A 14 7.93 -2.02 5.49
N SER A 15 9.09 -2.43 4.99
CA SER A 15 9.97 -1.55 4.21
C SER A 15 9.53 -1.44 2.75
N ILE A 16 8.93 -2.50 2.20
CA ILE A 16 8.48 -2.59 0.81
C ILE A 16 7.10 -3.25 0.79
N ALA A 17 6.17 -2.72 -0.01
CA ALA A 17 4.86 -3.32 -0.24
C ALA A 17 4.51 -3.31 -1.73
N ASN A 18 4.08 -4.47 -2.25
CA ASN A 18 3.55 -4.62 -3.60
C ASN A 18 2.06 -5.00 -3.49
N LEU A 19 1.20 -4.05 -3.79
CA LEU A 19 -0.23 -4.13 -3.55
C LEU A 19 -0.98 -4.31 -4.86
N VAL A 20 -1.98 -5.18 -4.84
CA VAL A 20 -2.85 -5.47 -5.99
C VAL A 20 -4.31 -5.53 -5.51
N GLY A 21 -5.19 -4.83 -6.22
CA GLY A 21 -6.63 -4.84 -5.99
C GLY A 21 -7.15 -3.69 -5.12
N GLU A 22 -8.41 -3.34 -5.35
CA GLU A 22 -9.05 -2.12 -4.81
C GLU A 22 -8.94 -1.99 -3.29
N ARG A 23 -9.25 -3.06 -2.55
CA ARG A 23 -9.35 -2.97 -1.09
C ARG A 23 -8.04 -2.53 -0.44
N ILE A 24 -6.93 -3.17 -0.81
CA ILE A 24 -5.64 -2.92 -0.16
C ILE A 24 -4.97 -1.63 -0.67
N VAL A 25 -5.15 -1.31 -1.96
CA VAL A 25 -4.68 -0.04 -2.53
C VAL A 25 -5.39 1.14 -1.87
N ASN A 26 -6.72 1.06 -1.72
CA ASN A 26 -7.49 2.13 -1.06
C ASN A 26 -7.13 2.28 0.42
N GLN A 27 -6.81 1.18 1.13
CA GLN A 27 -6.28 1.27 2.48
C GLN A 27 -4.93 2.01 2.54
N ALA A 28 -4.01 1.74 1.62
CA ALA A 28 -2.73 2.45 1.56
C ALA A 28 -2.89 3.96 1.32
N ILE A 29 -3.83 4.37 0.47
CA ILE A 29 -4.17 5.79 0.25
C ILE A 29 -4.77 6.42 1.52
N LYS A 30 -5.72 5.73 2.18
CA LYS A 30 -6.33 6.20 3.44
C LYS A 30 -5.30 6.38 4.56
N LEU A 31 -4.29 5.51 4.61
CA LEU A 31 -3.16 5.60 5.53
C LEU A 31 -2.10 6.63 5.12
N ARG A 32 -2.31 7.36 4.01
CA ARG A 32 -1.39 8.36 3.46
C ARG A 32 0.00 7.81 3.14
N LEU A 33 0.09 6.52 2.82
CA LEU A 33 1.35 5.87 2.44
C LEU A 33 1.72 6.09 0.96
N ALA A 34 0.75 6.52 0.15
CA ALA A 34 0.92 6.91 -1.24
C ALA A 34 -0.15 7.93 -1.65
N LYS A 35 0.03 8.55 -2.82
CA LYS A 35 -0.96 9.44 -3.44
C LYS A 35 -1.75 8.69 -4.52
N GLU A 36 -2.97 9.11 -4.81
CA GLU A 36 -3.81 8.47 -5.85
C GLU A 36 -3.12 8.42 -7.23
N ILE A 37 -2.38 9.49 -7.57
CA ILE A 37 -1.60 9.57 -8.82
C ILE A 37 -0.51 8.48 -8.94
N SER A 38 -0.13 7.83 -7.84
CA SER A 38 0.84 6.75 -7.83
C SER A 38 0.23 5.38 -8.17
N ILE A 39 -1.10 5.28 -8.26
CA ILE A 39 -1.79 4.03 -8.59
C ILE A 39 -1.69 3.77 -10.09
N LYS A 40 -1.16 2.61 -10.48
CA LYS A 40 -1.23 2.11 -11.85
C LYS A 40 -2.42 1.18 -12.01
N ARG A 41 -3.18 1.32 -13.09
CA ARG A 41 -4.25 0.37 -13.43
C ARG A 41 -3.84 -0.47 -14.65
N ILE A 42 -3.91 -1.79 -14.51
CA ILE A 42 -3.65 -2.75 -15.59
C ILE A 42 -4.90 -3.62 -15.71
N CYS A 43 -5.52 -3.64 -16.90
CA CYS A 43 -6.80 -4.32 -17.12
C CYS A 43 -7.88 -3.92 -16.09
N GLY A 44 -7.91 -2.64 -15.69
CA GLY A 44 -8.84 -2.12 -14.67
C GLY A 44 -8.45 -2.43 -13.23
N ILE A 45 -7.50 -3.33 -12.97
CA ILE A 45 -7.06 -3.69 -11.62
C ILE A 45 -5.99 -2.70 -11.12
N PRO A 46 -6.12 -2.14 -9.90
CA PRO A 46 -5.13 -1.21 -9.37
C PRO A 46 -3.92 -1.94 -8.78
N PHE A 47 -2.75 -1.35 -9.01
CA PHE A 47 -1.43 -1.77 -8.56
C PHE A 47 -0.72 -0.59 -7.90
N LEU A 48 -0.07 -0.85 -6.78
CA LEU A 48 0.71 0.15 -6.05
C LEU A 48 1.96 -0.50 -5.43
N MET A 49 3.12 0.10 -5.70
CA MET A 49 4.38 -0.25 -5.05
C MET A 49 4.77 0.86 -4.08
N ILE A 50 5.16 0.51 -2.86
CA ILE A 50 5.59 1.44 -1.83
C ILE A 50 6.99 1.03 -1.36
N PHE A 51 7.93 1.99 -1.35
CA PHE A 51 9.26 1.84 -0.78
C PHE A 51 9.40 2.84 0.35
N LYS A 52 9.61 2.35 1.57
CA LYS A 52 9.85 3.18 2.76
C LYS A 52 11.32 3.16 3.11
N PHE A 53 11.95 4.32 3.03
CA PHE A 53 13.33 4.50 3.44
C PHE A 53 13.37 4.84 4.92
N GLN A 54 13.97 3.98 5.74
CA GLN A 54 14.28 4.33 7.12
C GLN A 54 15.61 5.06 7.13
N HIS A 55 15.61 6.31 7.59
CA HIS A 55 16.85 7.00 7.93
C HIS A 55 17.29 6.48 9.30
N ARG A 56 18.28 5.57 9.30
CA ARG A 56 19.04 5.24 10.51
C ARG A 56 20.15 6.28 10.63
N TYR A 57 19.99 7.22 11.54
CA TYR A 57 21.08 8.01 12.10
C TYR A 57 21.61 7.29 13.34
#